data_AF-A0A093DVH4-F1
#
_entry.id   AF-A0A093DVH4-F1
#
_cell.length_a   1.000
_cell.length_b   1.000
_cell.length_c   1.000
_cell.angle_alpha   90.00
_cell.angle_beta   90.00
_cell.angle_gamma   90.00
#
_symmetry.space_group_name_H-M   'P 1'
#
loop_
_entity.id
_entity.type
_entity.pdbx_description
1 polymer ?
#
loop_
_entity_poly.entity_id
_entity_poly.type
_entity_poly.pdbx_seq_one_letter_code
_entity_poly.pdbx_strand_id
1 'polypeptide(L)'
;NVYIKKNGFTLHRNPIAQSTDGARTKIGFSEGRHAWEVWWEGPLGTVAVIGIATKRAAMQCQGYVALLGSDDQSWGWNLVDNNLLHNGEVNGSFPQCNNAPKYQIGERIRVILDMEDKTLAFERGYEFLGVAFRGLPKVCLYPAVSAVYGNTEVTLVYLGKPLDG
;
A
#
# COMPACT_ATOMS: atom_id res chain seq x y z
N ASN A 1 17.45 5.91 -2.89
CA ASN A 1 16.62 6.77 -2.03
C ASN A 1 16.05 6.04 -0.81
N VAL A 2 15.63 4.79 -0.96
CA VAL A 2 15.18 3.92 0.13
C VAL A 2 16.13 2.75 0.34
N TYR A 3 16.12 2.17 1.54
CA TYR A 3 16.76 0.88 1.81
C TYR A 3 15.94 0.06 2.82
N ILE A 4 16.13 -1.26 2.83
CA ILE A 4 15.51 -2.14 3.82
C ILE A 4 16.45 -2.28 5.02
N LYS A 5 15.95 -2.06 6.23
CA LYS A 5 16.70 -2.22 7.48
C LYS A 5 17.12 -3.68 7.68
N LYS A 6 18.08 -3.91 8.59
CA LYS A 6 18.62 -5.25 8.89
C LYS A 6 17.56 -6.27 9.32
N ASN A 7 16.43 -5.83 9.84
CA ASN A 7 15.30 -6.70 10.21
C ASN A 7 14.60 -7.35 8.98
N GLY A 8 14.82 -6.81 7.78
CA GLY A 8 14.34 -7.39 6.51
C GLY A 8 12.91 -7.02 6.13
N PHE A 9 12.17 -6.31 6.99
CA PHE A 9 10.75 -5.99 6.79
C PHE A 9 10.42 -4.50 6.90
N THR A 10 11.37 -3.66 7.33
CA THR A 10 11.18 -2.21 7.43
C THR A 10 11.95 -1.47 6.34
N LEU A 11 11.22 -0.70 5.53
CA LEU A 11 11.77 0.26 4.59
C LEU A 11 12.08 1.57 5.31
N HIS A 12 13.29 2.09 5.13
CA HIS A 12 13.67 3.44 5.54
C HIS A 12 13.84 4.31 4.29
N ARG A 13 13.27 5.51 4.31
CA ARG A 13 13.42 6.51 3.24
C ARG A 13 14.36 7.64 3.67
N ASN A 14 15.45 7.84 2.93
CA ASN A 14 16.36 8.95 3.16
C ASN A 14 15.65 10.30 2.93
N PRO A 15 16.08 11.39 3.59
CA PRO A 15 15.43 12.70 3.50
C PRO A 15 15.78 13.42 2.18
N ILE A 16 15.20 12.94 1.08
CA ILE A 16 15.41 13.47 -0.27
C ILE A 16 14.20 14.31 -0.65
N ALA A 17 14.45 15.57 -1.01
CA ALA A 17 13.39 16.50 -1.44
C ALA A 17 12.92 16.17 -2.87
N GLN A 18 11.68 16.56 -3.18
CA GLN A 18 11.08 16.45 -4.52
C GLN A 18 11.18 15.04 -5.12
N SER A 19 10.92 14.02 -4.31
CA SER A 19 10.96 12.61 -4.72
C SER A 19 9.87 11.83 -4.02
N THR A 20 9.16 10.98 -4.77
CA THR A 20 8.36 9.88 -4.20
C THR A 20 9.13 8.59 -4.45
N ASP A 21 9.27 7.80 -3.39
CA ASP A 21 10.02 6.55 -3.44
C ASP A 21 9.14 5.42 -2.91
N GLY A 22 9.11 4.32 -3.64
CA GLY A 22 8.38 3.12 -3.30
C GLY A 22 9.24 1.89 -3.23
N ALA A 23 8.65 0.82 -2.73
CA ALA A 23 9.23 -0.51 -2.79
C ALA A 23 8.13 -1.55 -2.93
N ARG A 24 8.53 -2.72 -3.44
CA ARG A 24 7.74 -3.93 -3.48
C ARG A 24 8.43 -5.02 -2.70
N THR A 25 7.67 -5.97 -2.20
CA THR A 25 8.23 -7.20 -1.63
C THR A 25 8.97 -8.02 -2.69
N LYS A 26 9.84 -8.92 -2.21
CA LYS A 26 10.58 -9.84 -3.08
C LYS A 26 9.69 -10.91 -3.71
N ILE A 27 8.66 -11.33 -2.97
CA ILE A 27 7.70 -12.35 -3.37
C ILE A 27 6.40 -11.65 -3.77
N GLY A 28 5.88 -12.04 -4.93
CA GLY A 28 4.54 -11.66 -5.39
C GLY A 28 3.67 -12.90 -5.52
N PHE A 29 2.37 -12.69 -5.65
CA PHE A 29 1.35 -13.72 -5.59
C PHE A 29 0.60 -13.77 -6.92
N SER A 30 0.31 -14.98 -7.40
CA SER A 30 -0.41 -15.20 -8.67
C SER A 30 -1.71 -16.00 -8.48
N GLU A 31 -1.91 -16.58 -7.30
CA GLU A 31 -3.01 -17.47 -6.95
C GLU A 31 -3.24 -17.42 -5.44
N GLY A 32 -4.40 -17.89 -4.97
CA GLY A 32 -4.72 -17.97 -3.54
C GLY A 32 -5.02 -16.64 -2.86
N ARG A 33 -5.13 -16.71 -1.53
CA ARG A 33 -5.44 -15.57 -0.66
C ARG A 33 -4.29 -15.28 0.29
N HIS A 34 -3.94 -14.00 0.41
CA HIS A 34 -2.75 -13.54 1.10
C HIS A 34 -3.05 -12.36 1.99
N ALA A 35 -2.47 -12.34 3.19
CA ALA A 35 -2.59 -11.22 4.10
C ALA A 35 -1.23 -10.75 4.63
N TRP A 36 -1.10 -9.46 4.86
CA TRP A 36 0.04 -8.83 5.52
C TRP A 36 -0.39 -7.61 6.32
N GLU A 37 0.38 -7.26 7.35
CA GLU A 37 0.23 -5.98 8.05
C GLU A 37 1.20 -4.96 7.47
N VAL A 38 0.77 -3.69 7.45
CA VAL A 38 1.60 -2.54 7.15
C VAL A 38 1.36 -1.41 8.15
N TRP A 39 2.42 -0.74 8.58
CA TRP A 39 2.34 0.44 9.43
C TRP A 39 3.49 1.42 9.19
N TRP A 40 3.22 2.70 9.45
CA TRP A 40 4.19 3.78 9.39
C TRP A 40 4.71 4.10 10.80
N GLU A 41 6.02 4.17 10.90
CA GLU A 41 6.75 4.70 12.06
C GLU A 41 7.22 6.11 11.69
N GLY A 42 6.34 7.10 11.93
CA GLY A 42 6.58 8.51 11.66
C GLY A 42 5.51 9.19 10.82
N PRO A 43 5.68 10.49 10.51
CA PRO A 43 4.72 11.25 9.72
C PRO A 43 4.59 10.69 8.29
N LEU A 44 3.35 10.64 7.79
CA LEU A 44 3.07 10.24 6.41
C LEU A 44 3.64 11.23 5.37
N GLY A 45 3.68 12.52 5.72
CA GLY A 45 3.92 13.60 4.79
C GLY A 45 2.67 13.97 4.00
N THR A 46 2.84 14.52 2.80
CA THR A 46 1.73 14.92 1.93
C THR A 46 1.10 13.74 1.19
N VAL A 47 1.84 12.64 1.03
CA VAL A 47 1.39 11.45 0.30
C VAL A 47 2.02 10.19 0.92
N ALA A 48 1.18 9.23 1.29
CA ALA A 48 1.62 7.91 1.73
C ALA A 48 0.63 6.86 1.23
N VAL A 49 1.11 5.95 0.38
CA VAL A 49 0.25 5.00 -0.33
C VAL A 49 0.67 3.58 0.01
N ILE A 50 -0.31 2.75 0.35
CA ILE A 50 -0.17 1.29 0.50
C ILE A 50 -0.96 0.58 -0.58
N GLY A 51 -0.50 -0.60 -1.00
CA GLY A 51 -1.30 -1.42 -1.90
C GLY A 51 -0.48 -2.51 -2.55
N ILE A 52 -0.67 -2.67 -3.85
CA ILE A 52 -0.06 -3.72 -4.65
C ILE A 52 0.43 -3.17 -5.99
N ALA A 53 1.43 -3.83 -6.57
CA ALA A 53 2.03 -3.44 -7.83
C ALA A 53 2.46 -4.66 -8.64
N THR A 54 2.55 -4.51 -9.96
CA THR A 54 3.22 -5.50 -10.81
C THR A 54 4.74 -5.31 -10.77
N LYS A 55 5.48 -6.24 -11.37
CA LYS A 55 6.93 -6.12 -11.55
C LYS A 55 7.35 -4.91 -12.44
N ARG A 56 6.41 -4.36 -13.23
CA ARG A 56 6.66 -3.25 -14.16
C ARG A 56 6.40 -1.87 -13.56
N ALA A 57 5.63 -1.79 -12.48
CA ALA A 57 5.31 -0.52 -11.84
C ALA A 57 6.58 0.25 -11.42
N ALA A 58 6.58 1.55 -11.67
CA ALA A 58 7.65 2.45 -11.25
C ALA A 58 7.71 2.54 -9.71
N MET A 59 8.93 2.52 -9.16
CA MET A 59 9.16 2.59 -7.70
C MET A 59 9.88 3.88 -7.29
N GLN A 60 10.03 4.83 -8.22
CA GLN A 60 10.55 6.15 -7.94
C GLN A 60 10.02 7.12 -8.98
N CYS A 61 9.72 8.36 -8.57
CA CYS A 61 9.46 9.46 -9.49
C CYS A 61 9.83 10.81 -8.85
N GLN A 62 9.96 11.83 -9.68
CA GLN A 62 10.21 13.20 -9.23
C GLN A 62 8.92 13.85 -8.73
N GLY A 63 9.03 14.67 -7.68
CA GLY A 63 7.92 15.38 -7.05
C GLY A 63 7.30 14.61 -5.88
N TYR A 64 6.27 15.21 -5.26
CA TYR A 64 5.49 14.57 -4.19
C TYR A 64 4.15 14.11 -4.75
N VAL A 65 4.15 12.92 -5.34
CA VAL A 65 2.99 12.36 -6.04
C VAL A 65 2.59 11.01 -5.47
N ALA A 66 1.34 10.62 -5.67
CA ALA A 66 0.85 9.30 -5.33
C ALA A 66 1.28 8.29 -6.40
N LEU A 67 2.49 7.73 -6.20
CA LEU A 67 3.15 6.88 -7.17
C LEU A 67 2.40 5.55 -7.39
N LEU A 68 2.03 4.86 -6.31
CA LEU A 68 1.17 3.68 -6.44
C LEU A 68 -0.24 4.10 -6.84
N GLY A 69 -0.69 3.56 -7.97
CA GLY A 69 -1.94 3.93 -8.63
C GLY A 69 -1.79 5.00 -9.71
N SER A 70 -0.59 5.56 -9.92
CA SER A 70 -0.35 6.56 -10.98
C SER A 70 -0.40 5.99 -12.40
N ASP A 71 -0.37 4.67 -12.54
CA ASP A 71 -0.43 3.94 -13.79
C ASP A 71 -1.33 2.69 -13.67
N ASP A 72 -1.45 1.94 -14.76
CA ASP A 72 -2.19 0.68 -14.84
C ASP A 72 -1.41 -0.51 -14.21
N GLN A 73 -0.20 -0.28 -13.70
CA GLN A 73 0.67 -1.31 -13.12
C GLN A 73 0.58 -1.37 -11.59
N SER A 74 -0.22 -0.51 -10.95
CA SER A 74 -0.33 -0.46 -9.48
C SER A 74 -1.71 -0.03 -8.99
N TRP A 75 -2.06 -0.45 -7.78
CA TRP A 75 -3.30 -0.11 -7.08
C TRP A 75 -2.94 0.34 -5.67
N GLY A 76 -3.42 1.51 -5.27
CA GLY A 76 -2.98 2.16 -4.04
C GLY A 76 -4.11 2.81 -3.25
N TRP A 77 -4.04 2.73 -1.93
CA TRP A 77 -4.85 3.54 -1.01
C TRP A 77 -3.95 4.60 -0.38
N ASN A 78 -4.23 5.87 -0.68
CA ASN A 78 -3.55 7.01 -0.07
C ASN A 78 -4.11 7.28 1.32
N LEU A 79 -3.29 7.04 2.34
CA LEU A 79 -3.64 7.14 3.76
C LEU A 79 -3.80 8.59 4.26
N VAL A 80 -3.31 9.58 3.50
CA VAL A 80 -3.40 10.99 3.88
C VAL A 80 -4.79 11.55 3.59
N ASP A 81 -5.32 11.22 2.41
CA ASP A 81 -6.58 11.77 1.87
C ASP A 81 -7.69 10.74 1.76
N ASN A 82 -7.44 9.49 2.14
CA ASN A 82 -8.40 8.39 2.07
C ASN A 82 -8.93 8.14 0.65
N ASN A 83 -8.04 8.21 -0.36
CA ASN A 83 -8.39 8.02 -1.76
C ASN A 83 -7.84 6.70 -2.30
N LEU A 84 -8.64 5.99 -3.08
CA LEU A 84 -8.19 4.87 -3.89
C LEU A 84 -7.64 5.37 -5.23
N LEU A 85 -6.55 4.78 -5.68
CA LEU A 85 -5.76 5.23 -6.82
C LEU A 85 -5.46 4.06 -7.74
N HIS A 86 -5.75 4.23 -9.03
CA HIS A 86 -5.37 3.31 -10.09
C HIS A 86 -5.48 4.01 -11.45
N ASN A 87 -4.61 3.65 -12.41
CA ASN A 87 -4.65 4.19 -13.77
C ASN A 87 -4.51 5.72 -13.84
N GLY A 88 -3.81 6.33 -12.88
CA GLY A 88 -3.64 7.79 -12.80
C GLY A 88 -4.87 8.53 -12.30
N GLU A 89 -5.91 7.83 -11.87
CA GLU A 89 -7.19 8.41 -11.44
C GLU A 89 -7.48 8.12 -9.96
N VAL A 90 -8.34 8.97 -9.38
CA VAL A 90 -8.91 8.76 -8.04
C VAL A 90 -10.21 7.96 -8.20
N ASN A 91 -10.20 6.72 -7.73
CA ASN A 91 -11.31 5.76 -7.88
C ASN A 91 -12.31 5.83 -6.71
N GLY A 92 -12.35 6.97 -6.02
CA GLY A 92 -13.24 7.25 -4.89
C GLY A 92 -12.57 7.23 -3.53
N SER A 93 -13.34 7.60 -2.51
CA SER A 93 -12.90 7.62 -1.11
C SER A 93 -13.01 6.24 -0.46
N PHE A 94 -12.07 5.92 0.43
CA PHE A 94 -12.04 4.67 1.19
C PHE A 94 -11.48 4.91 2.61
N PRO A 95 -12.09 4.34 3.66
CA PRO A 95 -13.31 3.50 3.65
C PRO A 95 -14.58 4.24 3.20
N GLN A 96 -15.57 3.48 2.72
CA GLN A 96 -16.88 4.03 2.31
C GLN A 96 -17.78 4.26 3.53
N CYS A 97 -17.41 5.22 4.38
CA CYS A 97 -18.22 5.63 5.52
C CYS A 97 -18.17 7.15 5.73
N ASN A 98 -19.20 7.69 6.39
CA ASN A 98 -19.23 9.11 6.74
C ASN A 98 -18.11 9.43 7.72
N ASN A 99 -17.34 10.48 7.42
CA ASN A 99 -16.17 10.90 8.21
C ASN A 99 -15.18 9.76 8.46
N ALA A 100 -14.82 9.04 7.38
CA ALA A 100 -13.80 8.00 7.41
C ALA A 100 -12.55 8.47 8.18
N PRO A 101 -12.17 7.79 9.28
CA PRO A 101 -11.06 8.23 10.10
C PRO A 101 -9.77 8.20 9.29
N LYS A 102 -8.92 9.21 9.51
CA LYS A 102 -7.57 9.22 8.93
C LYS A 102 -6.69 8.21 9.65
N TYR A 103 -5.68 7.73 8.93
CA TYR A 103 -4.64 6.89 9.49
C TYR A 103 -3.96 7.56 10.69
N GLN A 104 -3.75 6.79 11.77
CA GLN A 104 -2.96 7.25 12.92
C GLN A 104 -1.57 6.62 12.90
N ILE A 105 -0.54 7.40 13.23
CA ILE A 105 0.85 6.90 13.23
C ILE A 105 0.98 5.70 14.17
N GLY A 106 1.59 4.62 13.68
CA GLY A 106 1.73 3.35 14.42
C GLY A 106 0.51 2.43 14.35
N GLU A 107 -0.61 2.88 13.78
CA GLU A 107 -1.76 2.03 13.51
C GLU A 107 -1.39 0.97 12.47
N ARG A 108 -1.86 -0.25 12.67
CA ARG A 108 -1.63 -1.37 11.74
C ARG A 108 -2.82 -1.53 10.83
N ILE A 109 -2.54 -1.52 9.54
CA ILE A 109 -3.51 -1.88 8.50
C ILE A 109 -3.18 -3.28 8.04
N ARG A 110 -4.14 -4.18 8.11
CA ARG A 110 -4.04 -5.49 7.47
C ARG A 110 -4.58 -5.38 6.06
N VAL A 111 -3.81 -5.87 5.10
CA VAL A 111 -4.16 -5.90 3.69
C VAL A 111 -4.47 -7.34 3.30
N ILE A 112 -5.57 -7.54 2.58
CA ILE A 112 -6.02 -8.85 2.11
C ILE A 112 -6.07 -8.81 0.58
N LEU A 113 -5.24 -9.63 -0.04
CA LEU A 113 -5.23 -9.87 -1.48
C LEU A 113 -5.88 -11.21 -1.79
N ASP A 114 -6.92 -11.19 -2.58
CA ASP A 114 -7.60 -12.37 -3.10
C ASP A 114 -7.33 -12.48 -4.61
N MET A 115 -6.50 -13.45 -5.00
CA MET A 115 -6.19 -13.69 -6.42
C MET A 115 -7.26 -14.53 -7.13
N GLU A 116 -8.15 -15.19 -6.39
CA GLU A 116 -9.24 -16.00 -6.92
C GLU A 116 -10.44 -15.10 -7.27
N ASP A 117 -10.90 -14.31 -6.29
CA ASP A 117 -11.97 -13.33 -6.45
C ASP A 117 -11.49 -12.01 -7.06
N LYS A 118 -10.17 -11.86 -7.23
CA LYS A 118 -9.51 -10.69 -7.83
C LYS A 118 -9.82 -9.40 -7.08
N THR A 119 -9.65 -9.42 -5.77
CA THR A 119 -9.97 -8.30 -4.89
C THR A 119 -8.79 -7.88 -4.00
N LEU A 120 -8.76 -6.60 -3.64
CA LEU A 120 -7.90 -6.06 -2.60
C LEU A 120 -8.77 -5.39 -1.53
N ALA A 121 -8.63 -5.82 -0.29
CA ALA A 121 -9.39 -5.31 0.84
C ALA A 121 -8.46 -4.91 1.99
N PHE A 122 -9.00 -4.14 2.92
CA PHE A 122 -8.26 -3.63 4.07
C PHE A 122 -9.02 -3.85 5.37
N GLU A 123 -8.28 -4.10 6.43
CA GLU A 123 -8.79 -4.19 7.80
C GLU A 123 -7.96 -3.28 8.71
N ARG A 124 -8.61 -2.78 9.76
CA ARG A 124 -7.98 -1.88 10.72
C ARG A 124 -8.50 -2.18 12.11
N GLY A 125 -7.61 -2.54 13.04
CA GLY A 125 -8.01 -2.90 14.40
C GLY A 125 -9.05 -4.03 14.46
N TYR A 126 -8.92 -5.05 13.59
CA TYR A 126 -9.88 -6.16 13.40
C TYR A 126 -11.23 -5.77 12.76
N GLU A 127 -11.41 -4.52 12.35
CA GLU A 127 -12.58 -4.07 11.59
C GLU A 127 -12.33 -4.21 10.09
N PHE A 128 -13.24 -4.88 9.37
CA PHE A 128 -13.20 -4.96 7.92
C PHE A 128 -13.69 -3.65 7.28
N LEU A 129 -12.79 -2.98 6.55
CA LEU A 129 -13.07 -1.67 5.94
C LEU A 129 -13.78 -1.77 4.58
N GLY A 130 -13.93 -3.00 4.06
CA GLY A 130 -14.47 -3.26 2.74
C GLY A 130 -13.40 -3.58 1.70
N VAL A 131 -13.88 -4.00 0.53
CA VAL A 131 -13.03 -4.27 -0.63
C VAL A 131 -12.82 -2.97 -1.41
N ALA A 132 -11.57 -2.53 -1.48
CA ALA A 132 -11.15 -1.32 -2.17
C ALA A 132 -11.06 -1.50 -3.70
N PHE A 133 -10.48 -2.61 -4.17
CA PHE A 133 -10.31 -2.87 -5.60
C PHE A 133 -10.91 -4.21 -6.00
N ARG A 134 -11.50 -4.26 -7.18
CA ARG A 134 -12.08 -5.46 -7.81
C ARG A 134 -11.57 -5.60 -9.23
N GLY A 135 -11.67 -6.81 -9.77
CA GLY A 135 -11.24 -7.08 -11.14
C GLY A 135 -9.73 -6.99 -11.33
N LEU A 136 -8.96 -7.28 -10.27
CA LEU A 136 -7.50 -7.34 -10.36
C LEU A 136 -7.06 -8.27 -11.50
N PRO A 137 -5.99 -7.91 -12.24
CA PRO A 137 -5.54 -8.70 -13.38
C PRO A 137 -4.95 -10.04 -12.93
N LYS A 138 -5.02 -11.04 -13.81
CA LYS A 138 -4.44 -12.37 -13.58
C LYS A 138 -2.93 -12.36 -13.86
N VAL A 139 -2.20 -11.61 -13.04
CA VAL A 139 -0.73 -11.47 -13.10
C VAL A 139 -0.14 -11.57 -11.69
N CYS A 140 1.19 -11.73 -11.61
CA CYS A 140 1.86 -11.71 -10.32
C CYS A 140 1.85 -10.30 -9.71
N LEU A 141 1.26 -10.18 -8.51
CA LEU A 141 1.09 -8.93 -7.78
C LEU A 141 1.92 -8.94 -6.50
N TYR A 142 2.61 -7.83 -6.25
CA TYR A 142 3.54 -7.66 -5.14
C TYR A 142 2.97 -6.65 -4.16
N PRO A 143 2.88 -6.97 -2.86
CA PRO A 143 2.71 -5.96 -1.82
C PRO A 143 3.69 -4.81 -2.00
N ALA A 144 3.17 -3.58 -1.95
CA ALA A 144 3.95 -2.39 -2.25
C ALA A 144 3.53 -1.19 -1.40
N VAL A 145 4.47 -0.27 -1.21
CA VAL A 145 4.26 1.02 -0.54
C VAL A 145 4.99 2.13 -1.30
N SER A 146 4.51 3.37 -1.19
CA SER A 146 5.24 4.56 -1.62
C SER A 146 5.11 5.71 -0.63
N ALA A 147 6.20 6.43 -0.40
CA ALA A 147 6.30 7.49 0.59
C ALA A 147 7.08 8.70 0.08
N VAL A 148 6.76 9.88 0.64
CA VAL A 148 7.43 11.15 0.32
C VAL A 148 8.15 11.77 1.51
N TYR A 149 7.82 11.37 2.74
CA TYR A 149 8.39 11.97 3.94
C TYR A 149 9.82 11.49 4.18
N GLY A 150 10.69 12.40 4.60
CA GLY A 150 12.10 12.08 4.92
C GLY A 150 12.22 11.38 6.27
N ASN A 151 13.12 10.40 6.36
CA ASN A 151 13.35 9.58 7.55
C ASN A 151 12.14 8.75 8.01
N THR A 152 11.09 8.64 7.17
CA THR A 152 9.96 7.77 7.50
C THR A 152 10.38 6.32 7.41
N GLU A 153 9.81 5.51 8.30
CA GLU A 153 9.95 4.07 8.28
C GLU A 153 8.60 3.42 8.03
N VAL A 154 8.59 2.39 7.17
CA VAL A 154 7.39 1.65 6.80
C VAL A 154 7.68 0.18 6.96
N THR A 155 6.91 -0.48 7.81
CA THR A 155 7.08 -1.92 8.05
C THR A 155 5.97 -2.70 7.38
N LEU A 156 6.33 -3.81 6.73
CA LEU A 156 5.40 -4.77 6.14
C LEU A 156 5.72 -6.19 6.60
N VAL A 157 4.75 -6.87 7.21
CA VAL A 157 4.91 -8.24 7.73
C VAL A 157 3.85 -9.17 7.13
N TYR A 158 4.31 -10.23 6.45
CA TYR A 158 3.43 -11.23 5.87
C TYR A 158 2.83 -12.15 6.95
N LEU A 159 1.52 -12.37 6.89
CA LEU A 159 0.77 -13.16 7.86
C LEU A 159 0.39 -14.56 7.33
N GLY A 160 0.46 -14.79 6.02
CA GLY A 160 -0.01 -16.03 5.41
C GLY A 160 -1.39 -15.91 4.78
N LYS A 161 -2.10 -17.04 4.69
CA LYS A 161 -3.49 -17.07 4.24
C LYS A 161 -4.38 -16.39 5.30
N PRO A 162 -5.27 -15.45 4.92
CA PRO A 162 -6.20 -14.89 5.88
C PRO A 162 -7.10 -15.99 6.46
N LEU A 163 -7.28 -15.97 7.78
CA LEU A 163 -8.38 -16.70 8.43
C LEU A 163 -9.66 -15.91 8.14
N ASP A 164 -10.64 -16.56 7.52
CA ASP A 164 -11.99 -16.02 7.43
C ASP A 164 -12.59 -16.05 8.83
N GLY A 165 -13.16 -14.92 9.26
CA GLY A 165 -13.95 -14.82 10.49
C GLY A 165 -15.31 -15.49 10.33
#